data_AF-A0A1G8KE09-F1
#
_entry.id   AF-A0A1G8KE09-F1
#
_cell.length_a   1.000
_cell.length_b   1.000
_cell.length_c   1.000
_cell.angle_alpha   90.00
_cell.angle_beta   90.00
_cell.angle_gamma   90.00
#
_symmetry.space_group_name_H-M   'P 1'
#
loop_
_entity.id
_entity.type
_entity.pdbx_description
1 polymer ?
#
loop_
_entity_poly.entity_id
_entity_poly.type
_entity_poly.pdbx_seq_one_letter_code
_entity_poly.pdbx_strand_id
1 'polypeptide(L)' 'DLYSHRKETIERIFGTAKENHGFRYTQMYGKARMIMKVALTFACMNLKKLAKIQQEWDLKMA' A
#
# COMPACT_ATOMS: atom_id res chain seq x y z
N ASP A 1 11.14 17.75 8.22
CA ASP A 1 11.57 16.59 7.40
C ASP A 1 10.74 15.33 7.61
N LEU A 2 10.59 14.80 8.83
CA LEU A 2 9.79 13.58 9.05
C LEU A 2 8.33 13.69 8.56
N TYR A 3 7.65 14.79 8.90
CA TYR A 3 6.25 15.00 8.50
C TYR A 3 6.08 15.24 7.00
N SER A 4 7.03 15.93 6.35
CA SER A 4 7.00 16.15 4.90
C SER A 4 7.18 14.83 4.14
N HIS A 5 8.12 13.98 4.58
CA HIS A 5 8.31 12.65 3.98
C HIS A 5 7.10 11.73 4.18
N ARG A 6 6.45 11.80 5.35
CA ARG A 6 5.20 11.06 5.61
C ARG A 6 4.08 11.49 4.67
N LYS A 7 3.90 12.81 4.50
CA LYS A 7 2.91 13.36 3.58
C LYS A 7 3.13 12.83 2.16
N GLU A 8 4.36 12.94 1.64
CA GLU A 8 4.68 12.46 0.29
C GLU A 8 4.44 10.95 0.14
N THR A 9 4.87 10.16 1.12
CA THR A 9 4.71 8.69 1.08
C THR A 9 3.24 8.29 1.08
N ILE A 10 2.41 8.96 1.89
CA ILE A 10 0.96 8.74 1.94
C ILE A 10 0.34 9.02 0.57
N GLU A 11 0.64 10.17 -0.04
CA GLU A 11 0.12 10.53 -1.36
C GLU A 11 0.54 9.53 -2.45
N ARG A 12 1.81 9.09 -2.45
CA ARG A 12 2.31 8.10 -3.42
C ARG A 12 1.61 6.74 -3.27
N ILE A 13 1.34 6.29 -2.04
CA ILE A 13 0.61 5.05 -1.80
C ILE A 13 -0.84 5.19 -2.28
N PHE A 14 -1.52 6.30 -1.99
CA PHE A 14 -2.87 6.54 -2.48
C PHE A 14 -2.94 6.60 -4.01
N GLY A 15 -1.96 7.23 -4.66
CA GLY A 15 -1.84 7.22 -6.12
C GLY A 15 -1.72 5.79 -6.68
N THR A 16 -0.81 5.00 -6.10
CA THR A 16 -0.62 3.58 -6.47
C THR A 16 -1.90 2.77 -6.28
N ALA A 17 -2.61 2.99 -5.18
CA ALA A 17 -3.84 2.29 -4.86
C ALA A 17 -4.97 2.63 -5.86
N LYS A 18 -5.03 3.88 -6.35
CA LYS A 18 -5.99 4.30 -7.37
C LYS A 18 -5.71 3.64 -8.72
N GLU A 19 -4.46 3.69 -9.19
CA GLU A 19 -4.09 3.19 -10.52
C GLU A 19 -4.01 1.66 -10.59
N ASN A 20 -3.35 1.02 -9.63
CA ASN A 20 -3.03 -0.42 -9.70
C ASN A 20 -4.06 -1.31 -9.01
N HIS A 21 -4.88 -0.76 -8.11
CA HIS A 21 -5.85 -1.55 -7.32
C HIS A 21 -7.31 -1.10 -7.53
N GLY A 22 -7.53 -0.18 -8.49
CA GLY A 22 -8.87 0.22 -8.93
C GLY A 22 -9.65 1.01 -7.89
N PHE A 23 -8.98 1.80 -7.05
CA PHE A 23 -9.62 2.68 -6.07
C PHE A 23 -9.95 4.08 -6.59
N ARG A 24 -9.83 4.31 -7.91
CA ARG A 24 -10.36 5.55 -8.53
C ARG A 24 -11.88 5.65 -8.37
N TYR A 25 -12.57 4.52 -8.32
CA TYR A 25 -14.00 4.42 -8.05
C TYR A 25 -14.30 3.32 -7.03
N THR A 26 -15.46 3.40 -6.39
CA THR A 26 -15.96 2.34 -5.51
C THR A 26 -16.41 1.15 -6.35
N GLN A 27 -15.73 0.01 -6.18
CA GLN A 27 -15.97 -1.20 -6.97
C GLN A 27 -16.97 -2.17 -6.31
N MET A 28 -17.36 -1.90 -5.06
CA MET A 28 -18.29 -2.74 -4.30
C MET A 28 -19.38 -1.88 -3.67
N TYR A 29 -20.58 -2.43 -3.59
CA TYR A 29 -21.69 -1.79 -2.90
C TYR A 29 -21.57 -1.94 -1.38
N GLY A 30 -21.81 -0.83 -0.68
CA GLY A 30 -21.81 -0.77 0.78
C GLY A 30 -20.43 -0.52 1.40
N LYS A 31 -20.43 0.25 2.49
CA LYS A 31 -19.22 0.66 3.21
C LYS A 31 -18.42 -0.52 3.74
N ALA A 32 -19.09 -1.55 4.28
CA ALA A 32 -18.43 -2.71 4.86
C ALA A 32 -17.55 -3.47 3.84
N ARG A 33 -18.10 -3.74 2.63
CA ARG A 33 -17.37 -4.43 1.57
C ARG A 33 -16.21 -3.61 1.03
N MET A 34 -16.41 -2.31 0.84
CA MET A 34 -15.31 -1.42 0.45
C MET A 34 -14.21 -1.35 1.50
N ILE A 35 -14.55 -1.30 2.80
CA ILE A 35 -13.56 -1.34 3.89
C ILE A 35 -12.75 -2.63 3.83
N MET A 36 -13.39 -3.79 3.67
CA MET A 36 -12.69 -5.07 3.54
C MET A 36 -11.72 -5.08 2.35
N LYS A 37 -12.16 -4.60 1.18
CA LYS A 37 -11.31 -4.49 -0.01
C LYS A 37 -10.09 -3.61 0.26
N VAL A 38 -10.31 -2.43 0.82
CA VAL A 38 -9.24 -1.48 1.16
C VAL A 38 -8.26 -2.10 2.14
N ALA A 39 -8.74 -2.64 3.26
CA ALA A 39 -7.91 -3.25 4.29
C ALA A 39 -7.03 -4.38 3.73
N LEU A 40 -7.62 -5.27 2.93
CA LEU A 40 -6.89 -6.37 2.29
C LEU A 40 -5.81 -5.85 1.33
N THR A 41 -6.14 -4.87 0.48
CA THR A 41 -5.16 -4.30 -0.45
C THR A 41 -3.97 -3.68 0.29
N PHE A 42 -4.24 -2.85 1.31
CA PHE A 42 -3.17 -2.22 2.08
C PHE A 42 -2.33 -3.24 2.87
N ALA A 43 -2.95 -4.29 3.42
CA ALA A 43 -2.23 -5.39 4.06
C ALA A 43 -1.26 -6.05 3.08
N CYS A 44 -1.73 -6.43 1.88
CA CYS A 44 -0.89 -7.04 0.86
C CYS A 44 0.24 -6.11 0.35
N MET A 45 -0.03 -4.81 0.21
CA MET A 45 1.01 -3.83 -0.15
C MET A 45 2.12 -3.76 0.91
N ASN A 46 1.75 -3.79 2.19
CA ASN A 46 2.71 -3.82 3.29
C ASN A 46 3.50 -5.13 3.34
N LEU A 47 2.85 -6.27 3.12
CA LEU A 47 3.53 -7.57 3.03
C LEU A 47 4.57 -7.58 1.90
N LYS A 48 4.21 -7.05 0.72
CA LYS A 48 5.17 -6.91 -0.40
C LYS A 48 6.35 -6.01 -0.02
N LYS A 49 6.13 -4.94 0.75
CA LYS A 49 7.20 -4.07 1.24
C LYS A 49 8.14 -4.82 2.19
N LEU A 50 7.59 -5.58 3.13
CA LEU A 50 8.38 -6.38 4.07
C LEU A 50 9.23 -7.43 3.35
N ALA A 51 8.66 -8.15 2.37
CA ALA A 51 9.39 -9.13 1.58
C ALA A 51 10.58 -8.51 0.83
N LYS A 52 10.41 -7.29 0.28
CA LYS A 52 11.52 -6.56 -0.37
C LYS A 52 12.61 -6.18 0.63
N ILE A 53 12.23 -5.70 1.81
CA ILE A 53 13.19 -5.35 2.86
C ILE A 53 13.99 -6.59 3.27
N GLN A 54 13.31 -7.74 3.46
CA GLN A 54 13.97 -9.00 3.76
C GLN A 54 14.98 -9.38 2.68
N GLN A 55 14.58 -9.35 1.41
CA GLN A 55 15.46 -9.67 0.28
C GLN A 55 16.69 -8.74 0.23
N GLU A 56 16.49 -7.44 0.45
CA GLU A 56 17.59 -6.47 0.49
C GLU A 56 18.55 -6.72 1.65
N TRP A 57 18.05 -7.23 2.78
CA TRP A 57 18.89 -7.59 3.92
C TRP A 57 19.70 -8.85 3.62
N ASP A 58 19.07 -9.88 3.06
CA ASP A 58 19.74 -11.13 2.68
C ASP A 58 20.89 -10.86 1.68
N LEU A 59 20.66 -9.97 0.69
CA LEU A 59 21.68 -9.56 -0.29
C LEU A 59 22.84 -8.76 0.31
N LYS A 60 22.64 -8.06 1.43
CA LYS A 60 23.70 -7.29 2.11
C LYS A 60 24.56 -8.16 3.02
N MET A 61 24.03 -9.30 3.45
CA MET A 61 24.70 -10.24 4.33
C MET A 61 25.45 -11.34 3.57
N ALA A 62 25.11 -11.54 2.28
CA ALA A 62 25.83 -12.38 1.33
C ALA A 62 27.04 -11.65 0.75
#